data_AF-A0A2H9VRQ3-F1
#
_entry.id   AF-A0A2H9VRQ3-F1
#
_cell.length_a   1.000
_cell.length_b   1.000
_cell.length_c   1.000
_cell.angle_alpha   90.00
_cell.angle_beta   90.00
_cell.angle_gamma   90.00
#
_symmetry.space_group_name_H-M   'P 1'
#
loop_
_entity.id
_entity.type
_entity.pdbx_description
1 polymer ?
#
loop_
_entity_poly.entity_id
_entity_poly.type
_entity_poly.pdbx_seq_one_letter_code
_entity_poly.pdbx_strand_id
1 'polypeptide(L)'
;MKKFTKILSFAALTLSLSSCLKDKGYDEFKYGLNQEVASSNKVINMPVSGTTFTISKTISLAAAGATPVSVTLPIHLSAQDVASENIAVTVASDDARLATYNATLTAANQYQRLPDANFTIANGGITTIPAGSRDAGGVTITYTPNNFPGLKTGRWAIPVSIKSVDKAGYVISTNQAYRILLIIVNP
;
A
#
# COMPACT_ATOMS: atom_id res chain seq x y z
N MET A 1 41.50 18.41 54.12
CA MET A 1 41.46 17.20 53.27
C MET A 1 40.08 16.53 53.16
N LYS A 2 39.20 16.56 54.18
CA LYS A 2 37.86 15.91 54.16
C LYS A 2 36.80 16.52 53.21
N LYS A 3 37.04 17.69 52.61
CA LYS A 3 36.11 18.35 51.66
C LYS A 3 36.29 17.90 50.20
N PHE A 4 37.50 17.46 49.82
CA PHE A 4 37.80 17.00 48.46
C PHE A 4 37.22 15.60 48.17
N THR A 5 37.12 14.74 49.19
CA THR A 5 36.58 13.37 49.05
C THR A 5 35.09 13.35 48.68
N LYS A 6 34.33 14.36 49.11
CA LYS A 6 32.89 14.47 48.80
C LYS A 6 32.64 14.91 47.36
N ILE A 7 33.49 15.76 46.80
CA ILE A 7 33.37 16.26 45.42
C ILE A 7 33.74 15.16 44.42
N LEU A 8 34.78 14.37 44.72
CA LEU A 8 35.21 13.26 43.86
C LEU A 8 34.15 12.14 43.76
N SER A 9 33.40 11.90 44.84
CA SER A 9 32.32 10.91 44.87
C SER A 9 31.12 11.29 44.01
N PHE A 10 30.82 12.60 43.90
CA PHE A 10 29.71 13.09 43.07
C PHE A 10 30.06 13.08 41.58
N ALA A 11 31.33 13.36 41.23
CA ALA A 11 31.82 13.28 39.85
C ALA A 11 31.90 11.84 39.31
N ALA A 12 32.16 10.85 40.16
CA ALA A 12 32.14 9.44 39.76
C ALA A 12 30.73 8.93 39.42
N LEU A 13 29.70 9.45 40.12
CA LEU A 13 28.31 9.04 39.89
C LEU A 13 27.77 9.57 38.54
N THR A 14 28.11 10.80 38.16
CA THR A 14 27.66 11.39 36.88
C THR A 14 28.32 10.73 35.66
N LEU A 15 29.55 10.24 35.78
CA LEU A 15 30.24 9.50 34.71
C LEU A 15 29.72 8.08 34.52
N SER A 16 29.12 7.46 35.55
CA SER A 16 28.51 6.12 35.43
C SER A 16 27.13 6.14 34.75
N LEU A 17 26.41 7.26 34.78
CA LEU A 17 25.06 7.38 34.21
C LEU A 17 25.06 7.64 32.70
N SER A 18 26.15 8.18 32.12
CA SER A 18 26.24 8.40 30.67
C SER A 18 26.50 7.11 29.87
N SER A 19 26.93 6.02 30.53
CA SER A 19 27.19 4.73 29.89
C SER A 19 25.95 3.86 29.67
N CYS A 20 24.80 4.21 30.27
CA CYS A 20 23.53 3.53 30.02
C CYS A 20 22.70 4.17 28.90
N LEU A 21 23.13 5.33 28.38
CA LEU A 21 22.42 6.04 27.30
C LEU A 21 23.09 5.86 25.92
N LYS A 22 24.31 5.35 25.88
CA LYS A 22 24.98 4.94 24.63
C LYS A 22 24.56 3.53 24.29
N ASP A 23 23.42 3.45 23.64
CA ASP A 23 22.94 2.23 23.07
C ASP A 23 23.75 1.89 21.80
N LYS A 24 24.78 1.05 21.97
CA LYS A 24 25.64 0.62 20.86
C LYS A 24 24.86 -0.04 19.73
N GLY A 25 23.74 -0.71 20.01
CA GLY A 25 22.98 -1.33 18.93
C GLY A 25 22.15 -0.31 18.12
N TYR A 26 21.79 0.82 18.71
CA TYR A 26 21.25 1.96 17.98
C TYR A 26 22.35 2.67 17.16
N ASP A 27 23.49 2.94 17.78
CA ASP A 27 24.64 3.62 17.14
C ASP A 27 25.30 2.76 16.04
N GLU A 28 25.28 1.43 16.18
CA GLU A 28 25.78 0.45 15.19
C GLU A 28 24.69 -0.02 14.21
N PHE A 29 23.53 0.63 14.20
CA PHE A 29 22.39 0.32 13.31
C PHE A 29 21.89 -1.13 13.35
N LYS A 30 22.10 -1.84 14.47
CA LYS A 30 21.58 -3.19 14.71
C LYS A 30 20.08 -3.18 14.98
N TYR A 31 19.55 -2.07 15.48
CA TYR A 31 18.12 -1.80 15.63
C TYR A 31 17.85 -0.28 15.62
N GLY A 32 16.59 0.10 15.42
CA GLY A 32 16.24 1.47 15.00
C GLY A 32 16.11 1.56 13.48
N LEU A 33 15.77 2.75 12.96
CA LEU A 33 15.74 2.99 11.51
C LEU A 33 17.18 2.98 10.99
N ASN A 34 17.64 1.85 10.46
CA ASN A 34 18.92 1.81 9.75
C ASN A 34 18.84 2.77 8.56
N GLN A 35 19.55 3.88 8.67
CA GLN A 35 19.42 5.00 7.73
C GLN A 35 19.97 4.62 6.34
N GLU A 36 20.93 3.70 6.26
CA GLU A 36 21.47 3.15 5.00
C GLU A 36 20.49 2.18 4.31
N VAL A 37 19.76 1.38 5.09
CA VAL A 37 18.70 0.52 4.56
C VAL A 37 17.47 1.35 4.18
N ALA A 38 17.13 2.37 4.98
CA ALA A 38 16.02 3.28 4.71
C ALA A 38 16.27 4.18 3.49
N SER A 39 17.52 4.58 3.22
CA SER A 39 17.90 5.40 2.06
C SER A 39 18.04 4.60 0.76
N SER A 40 18.40 3.32 0.83
CA SER A 40 18.62 2.47 -0.35
C SER A 40 17.38 1.72 -0.85
N ASN A 41 16.34 1.59 -0.03
CA ASN A 41 15.14 0.86 -0.42
C ASN A 41 14.32 1.62 -1.47
N LYS A 42 14.17 1.01 -2.66
CA LYS A 42 13.31 1.49 -3.75
C LYS A 42 12.01 0.70 -3.75
N VAL A 43 10.99 1.17 -3.04
CA VAL A 43 9.75 0.42 -2.84
C VAL A 43 8.64 0.93 -3.76
N ILE A 44 8.07 0.04 -4.56
CA ILE A 44 6.87 0.34 -5.36
C ILE A 44 5.63 0.00 -4.54
N ASN A 45 4.70 0.95 -4.43
CA ASN A 45 3.44 0.78 -3.72
C ASN A 45 2.27 1.44 -4.46
N MET A 46 1.07 1.12 -3.98
CA MET A 46 -0.11 1.94 -4.19
C MET A 46 -0.33 2.75 -2.90
N PRO A 47 -0.20 4.08 -2.88
CA PRO A 47 -0.40 4.90 -1.69
C PRO A 47 -1.89 5.11 -1.36
N VAL A 48 -2.25 5.08 -0.07
CA VAL A 48 -3.60 5.37 0.44
C VAL A 48 -3.60 6.70 1.19
N SER A 49 -4.68 7.47 1.08
CA SER A 49 -4.99 8.49 2.09
C SER A 49 -5.69 7.80 3.26
N GLY A 50 -4.99 7.64 4.38
CA GLY A 50 -5.52 6.98 5.58
C GLY A 50 -5.07 5.52 5.74
N THR A 51 -5.86 4.71 6.46
CA THR A 51 -5.46 3.35 6.89
C THR A 51 -6.16 2.23 6.12
N THR A 52 -7.01 2.55 5.14
CA THR A 52 -7.86 1.56 4.46
C THR A 52 -7.37 1.27 3.04
N PHE A 53 -7.11 -0.01 2.74
CA PHE A 53 -6.76 -0.50 1.39
C PHE A 53 -7.97 -0.73 0.48
N THR A 54 -9.15 -0.37 0.97
CA THR A 54 -10.43 -0.54 0.29
C THR A 54 -10.92 0.78 -0.27
N ILE A 55 -11.45 0.76 -1.49
CA ILE A 55 -12.15 1.89 -2.09
C ILE A 55 -13.63 1.49 -2.19
N SER A 56 -14.47 2.05 -1.33
CA SER A 56 -15.88 1.67 -1.22
C SER A 56 -16.79 2.61 -1.99
N LYS A 57 -17.73 2.04 -2.74
CA LYS A 57 -18.80 2.77 -3.42
C LYS A 57 -20.13 2.07 -3.24
N THR A 58 -21.14 2.83 -2.82
CA THR A 58 -22.54 2.37 -2.78
C THR A 58 -23.29 2.95 -3.96
N ILE A 59 -24.08 2.11 -4.63
CA ILE A 59 -24.86 2.43 -5.83
C ILE A 59 -26.27 1.92 -5.59
N SER A 60 -27.30 2.74 -5.85
CA SER A 60 -28.69 2.24 -5.85
C SER A 60 -28.98 1.51 -7.16
N LEU A 61 -29.85 0.51 -7.15
CA LEU A 61 -30.21 -0.27 -8.32
C LEU A 61 -30.88 0.62 -9.38
N ALA A 62 -31.71 1.56 -8.95
CA ALA A 62 -32.29 2.58 -9.83
C ALA A 62 -31.23 3.48 -10.49
N ALA A 63 -30.09 3.73 -9.82
CA ALA A 63 -28.96 4.47 -10.36
C ALA A 63 -27.86 3.58 -10.97
N ALA A 64 -28.04 2.25 -10.98
CA ALA A 64 -27.16 1.31 -11.68
C ALA A 64 -27.41 1.43 -13.20
N GLY A 65 -27.08 2.60 -13.74
CA GLY A 65 -27.23 2.94 -15.14
C GLY A 65 -26.10 2.36 -16.01
N ALA A 66 -26.21 2.63 -17.31
CA ALA A 66 -25.19 2.24 -18.30
C ALA A 66 -23.89 3.07 -18.22
N THR A 67 -23.84 4.09 -17.36
CA THR A 67 -22.67 4.97 -17.23
C THR A 67 -21.49 4.23 -16.61
N PRO A 68 -20.35 4.14 -17.31
CA PRO A 68 -19.13 3.55 -16.75
C PRO A 68 -18.63 4.34 -15.53
N VAL A 69 -18.13 3.61 -14.55
CA VAL A 69 -17.42 4.16 -13.39
C VAL A 69 -15.95 3.85 -13.54
N SER A 70 -15.11 4.89 -13.50
CA SER A 70 -13.65 4.76 -13.56
C SER A 70 -13.02 5.09 -12.21
N VAL A 71 -12.06 4.27 -11.79
CA VAL A 71 -11.27 4.48 -10.58
C VAL A 71 -9.80 4.33 -10.95
N THR A 72 -9.01 5.39 -10.77
CA THR A 72 -7.57 5.37 -11.02
C THR A 72 -6.82 5.09 -9.73
N LEU A 73 -6.05 4.00 -9.73
CA LEU A 73 -5.21 3.60 -8.62
C LEU A 73 -3.82 4.22 -8.77
N PRO A 74 -3.33 4.97 -7.77
CA PRO A 74 -2.00 5.55 -7.83
C PRO A 74 -0.94 4.45 -7.73
N ILE A 75 0.17 4.64 -8.44
CA ILE A 75 1.38 3.82 -8.34
C ILE A 75 2.54 4.76 -8.06
N HIS A 76 3.32 4.45 -7.03
CA HIS A 76 4.32 5.35 -6.47
C HIS A 76 5.61 4.60 -6.10
N LEU A 77 6.73 5.30 -6.24
CA LEU A 77 8.06 4.91 -5.81
C LEU A 77 8.38 5.62 -4.47
N SER A 78 8.30 4.86 -3.39
CA SER A 78 8.82 5.25 -2.09
C SER A 78 10.32 4.98 -2.04
N ALA A 79 11.10 6.00 -2.36
CA ALA A 79 12.56 6.02 -2.30
C ALA A 79 13.06 7.41 -1.91
N GLN A 80 14.34 7.51 -1.52
CA GLN A 80 14.99 8.80 -1.24
C GLN A 80 15.09 9.68 -2.49
N ASP A 81 15.35 9.10 -3.65
CA ASP A 81 15.47 9.82 -4.91
C ASP A 81 14.29 9.52 -5.84
N VAL A 82 14.14 10.34 -6.89
CA VAL A 82 13.24 10.03 -8.00
C VAL A 82 13.75 8.82 -8.78
N ALA A 83 12.91 8.20 -9.60
CA ALA A 83 13.33 7.11 -10.46
C ALA A 83 14.45 7.56 -11.41
N SER A 84 15.57 6.83 -11.45
CA SER A 84 16.68 7.11 -12.37
C SER A 84 16.40 6.64 -13.81
N GLU A 85 15.37 5.80 -13.98
CA GLU A 85 14.97 5.20 -15.25
C GLU A 85 13.44 5.03 -15.28
N ASN A 86 12.90 4.74 -16.47
CA ASN A 86 11.48 4.38 -16.58
C ASN A 86 11.26 2.99 -15.95
N ILE A 87 10.27 2.88 -15.07
CA ILE A 87 9.93 1.65 -14.36
C ILE A 87 8.52 1.24 -14.80
N ALA A 88 8.39 0.09 -15.44
CA ALA A 88 7.09 -0.50 -15.77
C ALA A 88 6.59 -1.34 -14.59
N VAL A 89 5.38 -1.02 -14.14
CA VAL A 89 4.69 -1.68 -13.03
C VAL A 89 3.44 -2.36 -13.57
N THR A 90 3.30 -3.66 -13.33
CA THR A 90 2.13 -4.43 -13.78
C THR A 90 1.18 -4.68 -12.61
N VAL A 91 -0.08 -4.29 -12.78
CA VAL A 91 -1.19 -4.53 -11.84
C VAL A 91 -2.16 -5.52 -12.45
N ALA A 92 -2.59 -6.50 -11.67
CA ALA A 92 -3.59 -7.47 -12.12
C ALA A 92 -4.50 -7.90 -10.96
N SER A 93 -5.59 -8.59 -11.31
CA SER A 93 -6.53 -9.16 -10.34
C SER A 93 -5.85 -10.05 -9.29
N ASP A 94 -6.36 -10.02 -8.06
CA ASP A 94 -5.80 -10.77 -6.93
C ASP A 94 -6.86 -11.37 -6.01
N ASP A 95 -7.39 -12.52 -6.42
CA ASP A 95 -8.46 -13.20 -5.70
C ASP A 95 -8.05 -13.65 -4.28
N ALA A 96 -6.76 -13.91 -4.06
CA ALA A 96 -6.23 -14.27 -2.74
C ALA A 96 -6.36 -13.12 -1.74
N ARG A 97 -6.23 -11.86 -2.20
CA ARG A 97 -6.47 -10.67 -1.36
C ARG A 97 -7.93 -10.53 -0.97
N LEU A 98 -8.87 -10.82 -1.88
CA LEU A 98 -10.30 -10.83 -1.56
C LEU A 98 -10.65 -11.94 -0.57
N ALA A 99 -10.08 -13.14 -0.73
CA ALA A 99 -10.28 -14.23 0.21
C ALA A 99 -9.80 -13.84 1.62
N THR A 100 -8.60 -13.24 1.72
CA THR A 100 -8.05 -12.73 2.99
C THR A 100 -8.97 -11.67 3.62
N TYR A 101 -9.47 -10.74 2.82
CA TYR A 101 -10.38 -9.70 3.29
C TYR A 101 -11.72 -10.29 3.78
N ASN A 102 -12.34 -11.18 3.01
CA ASN A 102 -13.60 -11.83 3.37
C ASN A 102 -13.50 -12.70 4.63
N ALA A 103 -12.32 -13.26 4.93
CA ALA A 103 -12.07 -14.01 6.16
C ALA A 103 -12.18 -13.14 7.43
N THR A 104 -12.09 -11.81 7.30
CA THR A 104 -12.29 -10.85 8.40
C THR A 104 -13.76 -10.48 8.61
N LEU A 105 -14.66 -10.92 7.73
CA LEU A 105 -16.07 -10.53 7.71
C LEU A 105 -16.97 -11.71 8.09
N THR A 106 -18.17 -11.40 8.59
CA THR A 106 -19.23 -12.41 8.72
C THR A 106 -19.75 -12.82 7.35
N ALA A 107 -20.23 -14.07 7.21
CA ALA A 107 -20.69 -14.63 5.94
C ALA A 107 -21.72 -13.73 5.21
N ALA A 108 -22.64 -13.11 5.96
CA ALA A 108 -23.66 -12.20 5.40
C ALA A 108 -23.09 -10.88 4.82
N ASN A 109 -21.85 -10.53 5.15
CA ASN A 109 -21.21 -9.29 4.74
C ASN A 109 -20.08 -9.48 3.71
N GLN A 110 -19.78 -10.73 3.35
CA GLN A 110 -18.72 -11.04 2.39
C GLN A 110 -19.02 -10.49 1.00
N TYR A 111 -17.95 -10.15 0.28
CA TYR A 111 -18.02 -9.66 -1.08
C TYR A 111 -17.80 -10.79 -2.08
N GLN A 112 -18.59 -10.79 -3.15
CA GLN A 112 -18.42 -11.66 -4.29
C GLN A 112 -17.43 -11.04 -5.28
N ARG A 113 -16.58 -11.87 -5.87
CA ARG A 113 -15.68 -11.43 -6.92
C ARG A 113 -16.48 -11.01 -8.16
N LEU A 114 -16.34 -9.77 -8.61
CA LEU A 114 -16.91 -9.35 -9.89
C LEU A 114 -16.15 -10.06 -11.03
N PRO A 115 -16.78 -10.73 -12.00
CA PRO A 115 -16.05 -11.39 -13.08
C PRO A 115 -15.23 -10.42 -13.95
N ASP A 116 -14.12 -10.89 -14.52
CA ASP A 116 -13.23 -10.09 -15.38
C ASP A 116 -13.93 -9.53 -16.63
N ALA A 117 -14.97 -10.20 -17.13
CA ALA A 117 -15.76 -9.69 -18.24
C ALA A 117 -16.56 -8.42 -17.92
N ASN A 118 -16.68 -8.05 -16.63
CA ASN A 118 -17.52 -6.94 -16.16
C ASN A 118 -16.74 -5.67 -15.79
N PHE A 119 -15.41 -5.70 -15.93
CA PHE A 119 -14.56 -4.52 -15.75
C PHE A 119 -13.35 -4.60 -16.67
N THR A 120 -12.69 -3.48 -16.88
CA THR A 120 -11.44 -3.41 -17.63
C THR A 120 -10.36 -2.79 -16.76
N ILE A 121 -9.13 -3.28 -16.91
CA ILE A 121 -7.93 -2.65 -16.38
C ILE A 121 -7.22 -2.00 -17.57
N ALA A 122 -7.14 -0.67 -17.58
CA ALA A 122 -6.56 0.08 -18.70
C ALA A 122 -5.11 -0.37 -19.00
N ASN A 123 -4.74 -0.34 -20.28
CA ASN A 123 -3.39 -0.71 -20.75
C ASN A 123 -2.92 -2.10 -20.29
N GLY A 124 -3.84 -3.05 -20.10
CA GLY A 124 -3.50 -4.39 -19.58
C GLY A 124 -2.95 -4.37 -18.15
N GLY A 125 -3.18 -3.29 -17.40
CA GLY A 125 -2.66 -3.12 -16.04
C GLY A 125 -1.23 -2.60 -15.96
N ILE A 126 -0.61 -2.25 -17.09
CA ILE A 126 0.75 -1.71 -17.12
C ILE A 126 0.70 -0.19 -16.98
N THR A 127 1.49 0.34 -16.05
CA THR A 127 1.75 1.78 -15.92
C THR A 127 3.24 2.03 -15.71
N THR A 128 3.70 3.22 -16.08
CA THR A 128 5.13 3.56 -16.02
C THR A 128 5.34 4.71 -15.05
N ILE A 129 6.27 4.53 -14.11
CA ILE A 129 6.88 5.65 -13.37
C ILE A 129 8.00 6.20 -14.26
N PRO A 130 7.88 7.43 -14.78
CA PRO A 130 8.92 7.98 -15.65
C PRO A 130 10.21 8.25 -14.89
N ALA A 131 11.34 8.19 -15.60
CA ALA A 131 12.60 8.73 -15.09
C ALA A 131 12.41 10.20 -14.65
N GLY A 132 12.97 10.57 -13.50
CA GLY A 132 12.80 11.88 -12.89
C GLY A 132 11.51 12.04 -12.07
N SER A 133 10.66 11.01 -11.97
CA SER A 133 9.42 11.03 -11.18
C SER A 133 9.43 9.99 -10.05
N ARG A 134 8.54 10.16 -9.08
CA ARG A 134 8.14 9.08 -8.15
C ARG A 134 6.75 8.53 -8.44
N ASP A 135 5.97 9.22 -9.25
CA ASP A 135 4.58 8.88 -9.50
C ASP A 135 4.38 8.46 -10.95
N ALA A 136 3.57 7.42 -11.15
CA ALA A 136 3.00 7.08 -12.43
C ALA A 136 1.66 7.80 -12.64
N GLY A 137 1.14 7.78 -13.88
CA GLY A 137 -0.25 8.19 -14.17
C GLY A 137 -1.31 7.29 -13.52
N GLY A 138 -0.90 6.18 -12.89
CA GLY A 138 -1.76 5.22 -12.22
C GLY A 138 -2.29 4.12 -13.15
N VAL A 139 -3.12 3.24 -12.59
CA VAL A 139 -3.85 2.18 -13.31
C VAL A 139 -5.34 2.42 -13.16
N THR A 140 -6.04 2.62 -14.27
CA THR A 140 -7.48 2.88 -14.26
C THR A 140 -8.27 1.59 -14.42
N ILE A 141 -9.19 1.37 -13.48
CA ILE A 141 -10.19 0.30 -13.52
C ILE A 141 -11.53 0.91 -13.89
N THR A 142 -12.16 0.38 -14.92
CA THR A 142 -13.49 0.82 -15.38
C THR A 142 -14.48 -0.32 -15.28
N TYR A 143 -15.65 -0.07 -14.70
CA TYR A 143 -16.74 -1.05 -14.64
C TYR A 143 -18.09 -0.38 -14.88
N THR A 144 -19.06 -1.16 -15.35
CA THR A 144 -20.44 -0.68 -15.56
C THR A 144 -21.39 -1.51 -14.71
N PRO A 145 -22.00 -0.95 -13.65
CA PRO A 145 -22.87 -1.70 -12.73
C PRO A 145 -24.00 -2.47 -13.42
N ASN A 146 -24.54 -1.92 -14.52
CA ASN A 146 -25.61 -2.57 -15.28
C ASN A 146 -25.21 -3.91 -15.91
N ASN A 147 -23.90 -4.17 -16.07
CA ASN A 147 -23.39 -5.40 -16.64
C ASN A 147 -23.15 -6.50 -15.59
N PHE A 148 -23.33 -6.20 -14.30
CA PHE A 148 -23.02 -7.15 -13.23
C PHE A 148 -23.91 -8.40 -13.32
N PRO A 149 -23.38 -9.59 -12.96
CA PRO A 149 -24.14 -10.83 -13.08
C PRO A 149 -25.30 -10.91 -12.07
N GLY A 150 -26.36 -11.65 -12.43
CA GLY A 150 -27.52 -11.90 -11.56
C GLY A 150 -28.50 -10.72 -11.45
N LEU A 151 -29.18 -10.58 -10.30
CA LEU A 151 -30.14 -9.49 -10.01
C LEU A 151 -29.47 -8.10 -9.85
N LYS A 152 -28.17 -7.98 -10.16
CA LYS A 152 -27.31 -6.80 -10.00
C LYS A 152 -27.10 -6.33 -8.55
N THR A 153 -28.04 -6.64 -7.66
CA THR A 153 -27.95 -6.36 -6.22
C THR A 153 -26.92 -7.26 -5.55
N GLY A 154 -26.22 -6.72 -4.56
CA GLY A 154 -25.21 -7.46 -3.81
C GLY A 154 -23.94 -6.68 -3.51
N ARG A 155 -22.98 -7.39 -2.94
CA ARG A 155 -21.66 -6.88 -2.57
C ARG A 155 -20.63 -7.45 -3.52
N TRP A 156 -20.08 -6.62 -4.38
CA TRP A 156 -19.11 -6.98 -5.41
C TRP A 156 -17.73 -6.42 -5.08
N ALA A 157 -16.69 -7.15 -5.46
CA ALA A 157 -15.32 -6.71 -5.28
C ALA A 157 -14.47 -6.90 -6.54
N ILE A 158 -13.60 -5.92 -6.80
CA ILE A 158 -12.51 -6.02 -7.76
C ILE A 158 -11.20 -5.90 -6.96
N PRO A 159 -10.57 -7.02 -6.58
CA PRO A 159 -9.27 -7.02 -5.93
C PRO A 159 -8.15 -6.94 -6.97
N VAL A 160 -7.19 -6.04 -6.78
CA VAL A 160 -6.00 -5.94 -7.63
C VAL A 160 -4.73 -5.77 -6.81
N SER A 161 -3.62 -6.24 -7.35
CA SER A 161 -2.28 -6.11 -6.76
C SER A 161 -1.24 -5.78 -7.81
N ILE A 162 -0.16 -5.14 -7.40
CA ILE A 162 1.08 -5.09 -8.17
C ILE A 162 1.64 -6.52 -8.23
N LYS A 163 1.80 -7.04 -9.45
CA LYS A 163 2.30 -8.40 -9.70
C LYS A 163 3.78 -8.42 -10.06
N SER A 164 4.27 -7.39 -10.74
CA SER A 164 5.66 -7.31 -11.15
C SER A 164 6.12 -5.87 -11.35
N VAL A 165 7.44 -5.72 -11.27
CA VAL A 165 8.21 -4.55 -11.67
C VAL A 165 9.27 -5.06 -12.63
N ASP A 166 9.46 -4.40 -13.77
CA ASP A 166 10.37 -4.86 -14.83
C ASP A 166 11.85 -4.66 -14.50
N LYS A 167 12.17 -3.75 -13.57
CA LYS A 167 13.54 -3.42 -13.16
C LYS A 167 13.97 -4.15 -11.89
N ALA A 168 15.20 -4.63 -11.89
CA ALA A 168 15.86 -5.17 -10.70
C ALA A 168 16.17 -4.06 -9.67
N GLY A 169 16.24 -4.44 -8.39
CA GLY A 169 16.52 -3.50 -7.30
C GLY A 169 15.31 -2.70 -6.81
N TYR A 170 14.15 -2.87 -7.43
CA TYR A 170 12.87 -2.36 -6.94
C TYR A 170 12.09 -3.46 -6.23
N VAL A 171 11.54 -3.13 -5.06
CA VAL A 171 10.80 -4.08 -4.22
C VAL A 171 9.33 -3.70 -4.20
N ILE A 172 8.44 -4.68 -4.35
CA ILE A 172 7.00 -4.45 -4.20
C ILE A 172 6.65 -4.42 -2.72
N SER A 173 5.92 -3.40 -2.27
CA SER A 173 5.47 -3.28 -0.88
C SER A 173 4.63 -4.47 -0.43
N THR A 174 4.92 -5.07 0.72
CA THR A 174 4.16 -6.23 1.21
C THR A 174 2.75 -5.88 1.70
N ASN A 175 2.57 -4.66 2.20
CA ASN A 175 1.33 -4.18 2.81
C ASN A 175 0.58 -3.14 1.98
N GLN A 176 1.23 -2.45 1.03
CA GLN A 176 0.61 -1.40 0.21
C GLN A 176 0.58 -1.72 -1.29
N ALA A 177 0.87 -2.95 -1.71
CA ALA A 177 0.85 -3.34 -3.12
C ALA A 177 -0.52 -3.77 -3.66
N TYR A 178 -1.62 -3.53 -2.95
CA TYR A 178 -2.94 -4.00 -3.37
C TYR A 178 -4.05 -3.02 -3.05
N ARG A 179 -5.17 -3.16 -3.77
CA ARG A 179 -6.43 -2.47 -3.54
C ARG A 179 -7.60 -3.40 -3.75
N ILE A 180 -8.66 -3.17 -2.98
CA ILE A 180 -9.95 -3.86 -3.19
C ILE A 180 -11.01 -2.79 -3.41
N LEU A 181 -11.56 -2.72 -4.62
CA LEU A 181 -12.71 -1.87 -4.89
C LEU A 181 -13.95 -2.61 -4.39
N LEU A 182 -14.62 -2.05 -3.40
CA LEU A 182 -15.83 -2.60 -2.80
C LEU A 182 -17.04 -1.88 -3.36
N ILE A 183 -17.95 -2.62 -3.98
CA ILE A 183 -19.10 -2.07 -4.70
C ILE A 183 -20.35 -2.69 -4.09
N ILE A 184 -21.21 -1.85 -3.52
CA ILE A 184 -22.49 -2.29 -2.95
C ILE A 184 -23.59 -1.80 -3.87
N VAL A 185 -24.37 -2.73 -4.43
CA VAL A 185 -25.57 -2.42 -5.19
C VAL A 185 -26.78 -2.75 -4.33
N ASN A 186 -27.47 -1.72 -3.87
CA ASN A 186 -28.69 -1.83 -3.06
C ASN A 186 -29.93 -1.72 -3.95
N PRO A 187 -31.08 -2.31 -3.58
CA PRO A 187 -32.34 -2.10 -4.31
C PRO A 187 -32.73 -0.61 -4.43
#